data_AF-A0A8T6W371-F1
#
_entry.id   AF-A0A8T6W371-F1
#
_cell.length_a   1.000
_cell.length_b   1.000
_cell.length_c   1.000
_cell.angle_alpha   90.00
_cell.angle_beta   90.00
_cell.angle_gamma   90.00
#
_symmetry.space_group_name_H-M   'P 1'
#
loop_
_entity.id
_entity.type
_entity.pdbx_description
1 polymer ?
#
loop_
_entity_poly.entity_id
_entity_poly.type
_entity_poly.pdbx_seq_one_letter_code
_entity_poly.pdbx_strand_id
1 'polypeptide(L)' 'NQTGRYFIGFHEGGSDLNKQYWPDTFMDGLASSATPHTLGDWHQVEIVGQGARLRFLVDGQVEWEYTDPDPLLGGT' A
#
# COMPACT_ATOMS: atom_id res chain seq x y z
N ASN A 1 -12.27 8.76 -13.28
CA ASN A 1 -11.25 7.95 -13.97
C ASN A 1 -11.01 6.71 -13.10
N GLN A 2 -11.91 5.72 -13.14
CA GLN A 2 -11.94 4.63 -12.12
C GLN A 2 -10.96 3.49 -12.40
N THR A 3 -10.15 3.59 -13.45
CA THR A 3 -9.26 2.52 -13.87
C THR A 3 -7.84 2.87 -13.43
N GLY A 4 -7.28 2.07 -12.54
CA GLY A 4 -5.94 2.26 -12.00
C GLY A 4 -5.49 1.08 -11.15
N ARG A 5 -4.36 1.22 -10.45
CA ARG A 5 -3.91 0.25 -9.45
C ARG A 5 -3.16 0.92 -8.30
N TYR A 6 -3.21 0.27 -7.14
CA TYR A 6 -2.29 0.53 -6.04
C TYR A 6 -1.06 -0.36 -6.16
N PHE A 7 0.05 0.11 -5.60
CA PHE A 7 1.27 -0.66 -5.44
C PHE A 7 1.75 -0.51 -4.02
N ILE A 8 2.20 -1.61 -3.44
CA ILE A 8 2.81 -1.61 -2.13
C ILE A 8 4.25 -2.09 -2.28
N GLY A 9 5.19 -1.24 -1.91
CA GLY A 9 6.58 -1.63 -1.68
C GLY A 9 6.71 -2.27 -0.30
N PHE A 10 7.42 -3.39 -0.23
CA PHE A 10 7.81 -4.05 1.02
C PHE A 10 9.24 -4.55 0.86
N HIS A 11 10.16 -4.04 1.67
CA HIS A 11 11.60 -4.27 1.55
C HIS A 11 12.29 -4.10 2.92
N GLU A 12 13.59 -4.40 3.04
CA GLU A 12 14.31 -4.40 4.32
C GLU A 12 14.31 -3.06 5.06
N GLY A 13 14.10 -1.97 4.35
CA GLY A 13 14.04 -0.61 4.89
C GLY A 13 12.64 -0.13 5.27
N GLY A 14 11.60 -0.90 4.98
CA GLY A 14 10.21 -0.57 5.28
C GLY A 14 9.23 -0.84 4.15
N SER A 15 8.20 -0.02 4.10
CA SER A 15 7.10 -0.16 3.15
C SER A 15 6.55 1.18 2.67
N ASP A 16 5.94 1.17 1.50
CA ASP A 16 5.36 2.35 0.88
C ASP A 16 4.12 2.02 0.06
N LEU A 17 3.22 3.00 -0.05
CA LEU A 17 2.01 2.93 -0.86
C LEU A 17 2.11 3.95 -2.00
N ASN A 18 1.91 3.46 -3.22
CA ASN A 18 1.81 4.28 -4.42
C ASN A 18 0.52 3.94 -5.18
N LYS A 19 0.15 4.78 -6.13
CA LYS A 19 -1.04 4.63 -6.97
C LYS A 19 -0.75 5.07 -8.39
N GLN A 20 -1.36 4.38 -9.36
CA GLN A 20 -1.37 4.79 -10.76
C GLN A 20 -2.80 4.85 -11.27
N TYR A 21 -3.13 5.91 -11.99
CA TYR A 21 -4.26 5.95 -12.92
C TYR A 21 -3.78 5.68 -14.34
N TRP A 22 -4.57 4.90 -15.10
CA TRP A 22 -4.23 4.65 -16.49
C TRP A 22 -4.39 5.91 -17.36
N PRO A 23 -3.55 6.05 -18.40
CA PRO A 23 -2.46 5.14 -18.77
C PRO A 23 -1.18 5.30 -17.91
N ASP A 24 -0.91 6.47 -17.35
CA ASP A 24 0.46 6.87 -16.99
C ASP A 24 0.52 8.00 -15.94
N THR A 25 -0.55 8.24 -15.17
CA THR A 25 -0.50 9.16 -14.03
C THR A 25 -0.11 8.42 -12.76
N PHE A 26 1.06 8.74 -12.20
CA PHE A 26 1.59 8.14 -10.99
C PHE A 26 1.50 9.10 -9.79
N MET A 27 1.19 8.53 -8.64
CA MET A 27 1.16 9.19 -7.34
C MET A 27 1.97 8.35 -6.37
N ASP A 28 3.15 8.83 -6.01
CA ASP A 28 4.06 8.12 -5.14
C ASP A 28 3.99 8.65 -3.70
N GLY A 29 4.37 7.82 -2.73
CA GLY A 29 4.49 8.22 -1.33
C GLY A 29 3.17 8.62 -0.68
N LEU A 30 2.07 7.92 -1.01
CA LEU A 30 0.76 8.15 -0.39
C LEU A 30 0.78 7.82 1.11
N ALA A 31 1.51 6.78 1.47
CA ALA A 31 1.85 6.42 2.84
C ALA A 31 3.17 5.65 2.84
N SER A 32 3.87 5.64 3.96
CA SER A 32 5.06 4.83 4.14
C SER A 32 5.32 4.54 5.61
N SER A 33 6.12 3.50 5.84
CA SER A 33 6.69 3.15 7.13
C SER A 33 8.18 2.88 6.96
N ALA A 34 8.98 3.31 7.94
CA ALA A 34 10.41 3.04 8.00
C ALA A 34 10.74 1.88 8.97
N THR A 35 9.76 1.03 9.28
CA THR A 35 9.96 -0.18 10.10
C THR A 35 10.90 -1.12 9.34
N PRO A 36 12.09 -1.47 9.87
CA PRO A 36 12.99 -2.36 9.15
C PRO A 36 12.48 -3.81 9.17
N HIS A 37 12.78 -4.55 8.10
CA HIS A 37 12.45 -5.96 7.94
C HIS A 37 13.71 -6.79 7.73
N THR A 38 13.82 -7.90 8.45
CA THR A 38 15.01 -8.76 8.37
C THR A 38 15.00 -9.57 7.08
N LEU A 39 16.09 -9.53 6.32
CA LEU A 39 16.25 -10.35 5.13
C LEU A 39 16.36 -11.83 5.49
N GLY A 40 15.66 -12.67 4.73
CA GLY A 40 15.67 -14.13 4.91
C GLY A 40 14.63 -14.66 5.90
N ASP A 41 13.91 -13.77 6.58
CA ASP A 41 12.80 -14.14 7.46
C ASP A 41 11.48 -14.22 6.67
N TRP A 42 10.58 -15.07 7.14
CA TRP A 42 9.21 -15.09 6.66
C TRP A 42 8.40 -14.02 7.38
N HIS A 43 7.69 -13.19 6.60
CA HIS A 43 6.79 -12.17 7.11
C HIS A 43 5.37 -12.43 6.63
N GLN A 44 4.40 -12.26 7.54
CA GLN A 44 2.99 -12.27 7.18
C GLN A 44 2.56 -10.87 6.78
N VAL A 45 2.14 -10.71 5.53
CA VAL A 45 1.61 -9.45 5.00
C VAL A 45 0.10 -9.50 4.93
N GLU A 46 -0.55 -8.47 5.48
CA GLU A 46 -2.00 -8.26 5.36
C GLU A 46 -2.30 -6.89 4.76
N ILE A 47 -3.16 -6.88 3.74
CA ILE A 47 -3.66 -5.67 3.09
C ILE A 47 -5.16 -5.63 3.30
N VAL A 48 -5.65 -4.58 3.95
CA VAL A 48 -7.08 -4.41 4.24
C VAL A 48 -7.60 -3.17 3.53
N GLY A 49 -8.51 -3.38 2.58
CA GLY A 49 -9.27 -2.32 1.92
C GLY A 49 -10.71 -2.26 2.43
N GLN A 50 -11.16 -1.08 2.89
CA GLN A 50 -12.55 -0.83 3.28
C GLN A 50 -12.99 0.56 2.81
N GLY A 51 -13.74 0.61 1.72
CA GLY A 51 -14.12 1.88 1.09
C GLY A 51 -12.87 2.67 0.68
N ALA A 52 -12.72 3.88 1.21
CA ALA A 52 -11.57 4.75 0.96
C ALA A 52 -10.33 4.40 1.79
N ARG A 53 -10.46 3.55 2.81
CA ARG A 53 -9.38 3.27 3.77
C ARG A 53 -8.59 2.03 3.35
N LEU A 54 -7.28 2.19 3.31
CA LEU A 54 -6.29 1.13 3.11
C LEU A 54 -5.44 1.01 4.38
N ARG A 55 -5.17 -0.24 4.79
CA ARG A 55 -4.22 -0.56 5.87
C ARG A 55 -3.26 -1.63 5.40
N PHE A 56 -2.01 -1.48 5.81
CA PHE A 56 -0.96 -2.47 5.60
C PHE A 56 -0.41 -2.91 6.94
N LEU A 57 -0.35 -4.23 7.12
CA LEU A 57 0.17 -4.85 8.31
C LEU A 57 1.24 -5.86 7.94
N VAL A 58 2.26 -5.92 8.79
CA VAL A 58 3.33 -6.92 8.74
C VAL A 58 3.42 -7.56 10.11
N ASP A 59 3.33 -8.88 10.15
CA ASP A 59 3.36 -9.68 11.39
C ASP A 59 2.32 -9.21 12.43
N GLY A 60 1.15 -8.80 11.93
CA GLY A 60 0.02 -8.28 12.73
C GLY A 60 0.20 -6.84 13.24
N GLN A 61 1.32 -6.17 12.96
CA GLN A 61 1.53 -4.77 13.31
C GLN A 61 1.13 -3.87 12.15
N VAL A 62 0.33 -2.84 12.42
CA VAL A 62 0.00 -1.82 11.41
C VAL A 62 1.24 -0.98 11.14
N GLU A 63 1.69 -0.97 9.89
CA GLU A 63 2.77 -0.11 9.46
C GLU A 63 2.27 1.23 9.00
N TRP A 64 1.22 1.22 8.17
CA TRP A 64 0.57 2.43 7.75
C TRP A 64 -0.91 2.23 7.49
N GLU A 65 -1.60 3.35 7.57
CA GLU A 65 -2.99 3.52 7.23
C GLU A 65 -3.14 4.76 6.36
N TYR A 66 -3.91 4.63 5.30
CA TYR A 66 -4.13 5.69 4.33
C TYR A 66 -5.61 5.80 4.01
N THR A 67 -6.13 7.03 3.95
CA THR A 67 -7.48 7.31 3.44
C THR A 67 -7.35 8.01 2.10
N ASP A 68 -7.71 7.32 1.03
CA ASP A 68 -7.64 7.86 -0.32
C ASP A 68 -8.85 8.75 -0.59
N PRO A 69 -8.67 10.05 -0.92
CA PRO A 69 -9.79 10.92 -1.25
C PRO A 69 -10.51 10.54 -2.56
N ASP A 70 -9.87 9.77 -3.44
CA ASP A 70 -10.46 9.29 -4.71
C ASP A 70 -10.17 7.79 -4.92
N PRO A 71 -10.76 6.90 -4.10
CA PRO A 71 -10.33 5.52 -4.03
C PRO A 71 -10.64 4.72 -5.30
N LEU A 72 -9.76 3.76 -5.61
CA LEU A 72 -10.06 2.74 -6.61
C LEU A 72 -10.89 1.64 -5.94
N LEU A 73 -12.20 1.70 -6.12
CA LEU A 73 -13.16 0.77 -5.50
C LEU A 73 -13.37 -0.52 -6.30
N GLY A 74 -12.69 -0.66 -7.43
CA GLY A 74 -12.76 -1.83 -8.29
C GLY A 74 -11.49 -1.99 -9.11
N GLY A 75 -11.16 -3.24 -9.41
CA GLY A 75 -10.15 -3.63 -10.39
C GLY A 75 -10.76 -4.69 -11.31
N THR A 76 -10.17 -4.88 -12.48
CA THR A 76 -10.47 -5.98 -13.41
C THR A 76 -9.31 -6.93 -13.47
#